data_AF-A0A656JVP6-F1
#
_entry.id   AF-A0A656JVP6-F1
#
_cell.length_a   1.000
_cell.length_b   1.000
_cell.length_c   1.000
_cell.angle_alpha   90.00
_cell.angle_beta   90.00
_cell.angle_gamma   90.00
#
_symmetry.space_group_name_H-M   'P 1'
#
loop_
_entity.id
_entity.type
_entity.pdbx_description
1 polymer ?
#
loop_
_entity_poly.entity_id
_entity_poly.type
_entity_poly.pdbx_seq_one_letter_code
_entity_poly.pdbx_strand_id
1 'polypeptide(L)'
;PAWAADKSAKRGIAYDIAQPADLSALSAGVSWWYNWSPKPHDRLASYDYASMYGVDFIPMVWNDNVDDGQLKLYLQAHPAIRYLLVINEPNLQDQANMTPEAAAR
;
A
#
# COMPACT_ATOMS: atom_id res chain seq x y z
N PRO A 1 -15.94 -4.02 21.62
CA PRO A 1 -15.65 -2.83 20.79
C PRO A 1 -16.37 -2.95 19.43
N ALA A 2 -17.29 -2.03 19.14
CA ALA A 2 -18.05 -2.03 17.88
C ALA A 2 -17.12 -1.79 16.69
N TRP A 3 -17.31 -2.57 15.63
CA TRP A 3 -16.48 -2.62 14.45
C TRP A 3 -16.67 -1.36 13.60
N ALA A 4 -15.58 -0.94 12.94
CA ALA A 4 -15.44 -0.20 11.68
C ALA A 4 -16.61 0.69 11.19
N ALA A 5 -16.29 1.87 10.67
CA ALA A 5 -17.20 2.59 9.77
C ALA A 5 -17.90 1.62 8.80
N ASP A 6 -19.20 1.80 8.52
CA ASP A 6 -20.04 1.01 7.58
C ASP A 6 -19.57 1.16 6.11
N LYS A 7 -18.28 1.04 5.87
CA LYS A 7 -17.64 1.18 4.57
C LYS A 7 -17.18 -0.17 4.06
N SER A 8 -17.16 -0.30 2.74
CA SER A 8 -16.78 -1.55 2.08
C SER A 8 -15.31 -1.85 2.33
N ALA A 9 -15.02 -2.99 2.95
CA ALA A 9 -13.65 -3.51 3.09
C ALA A 9 -12.95 -3.67 1.72
N LYS A 10 -13.70 -3.79 0.63
CA LYS A 10 -13.16 -3.94 -0.73
C LYS A 10 -12.78 -2.62 -1.39
N ARG A 11 -13.34 -1.49 -0.95
CA ARG A 11 -13.11 -0.20 -1.64
C ARG A 11 -11.73 0.35 -1.26
N GLY A 12 -10.83 0.38 -2.24
CA GLY A 12 -9.53 1.02 -2.14
C GLY A 12 -9.29 2.06 -3.23
N ILE A 13 -8.16 2.76 -3.13
CA ILE A 13 -7.71 3.73 -4.13
C ILE A 13 -6.23 3.50 -4.49
N ALA A 14 -5.93 3.63 -5.78
CA ALA A 14 -4.58 3.61 -6.32
C ALA A 14 -4.10 5.06 -6.47
N TYR A 15 -3.44 5.61 -5.45
CA TYR A 15 -2.97 6.99 -5.44
C TYR A 15 -1.92 7.19 -4.34
N ASP A 16 -0.93 8.04 -4.62
CA ASP A 16 0.06 8.45 -3.63
C ASP A 16 -0.50 9.55 -2.72
N ILE A 17 -1.36 9.15 -1.77
CA ILE A 17 -1.94 10.08 -0.81
C ILE A 17 -0.82 10.69 0.04
N ALA A 18 -0.63 12.01 -0.08
CA ALA A 18 0.43 12.73 0.62
C ALA A 18 -0.09 13.61 1.78
N GLN A 19 -1.39 13.92 1.81
CA GLN A 19 -1.98 14.84 2.78
C GLN A 19 -2.97 14.12 3.70
N PRO A 20 -2.91 14.36 5.03
CA PRO A 20 -3.94 13.87 5.96
C PRO A 20 -5.35 14.38 5.63
N ALA A 21 -5.46 15.57 5.02
CA ALA A 21 -6.74 16.12 4.58
C ALA A 21 -7.44 15.24 3.54
N ASP A 22 -6.68 14.63 2.63
CA ASP A 22 -7.22 13.70 1.63
C ASP A 22 -7.71 12.41 2.30
N LEU A 23 -6.97 11.89 3.28
CA LEU A 23 -7.43 10.75 4.09
C LEU A 23 -8.75 11.08 4.80
N SER A 24 -8.86 12.27 5.39
CA SER A 24 -10.10 12.72 6.03
C SER A 24 -11.27 12.70 5.03
N ALA A 25 -11.08 13.27 3.84
CA ALA A 25 -12.10 13.33 2.79
C ALA A 25 -12.50 11.94 2.26
N LEU A 26 -11.57 10.98 2.20
CA LEU A 26 -11.80 9.65 1.62
C LEU A 26 -12.25 8.59 2.65
N SER A 27 -11.87 8.77 3.92
CA SER A 27 -11.97 7.75 4.98
C SER A 27 -13.40 7.28 5.27
N ALA A 28 -14.41 8.08 4.94
CA ALA A 28 -15.82 7.68 5.07
C ALA A 28 -16.19 6.51 4.15
N GLY A 29 -15.50 6.32 3.02
CA GLY A 29 -15.84 5.31 2.01
C GLY A 29 -14.71 4.39 1.60
N VAL A 30 -13.46 4.80 1.76
CA VAL A 30 -12.26 4.05 1.37
C VAL A 30 -11.70 3.32 2.58
N SER A 31 -11.33 2.05 2.42
CA SER A 31 -10.77 1.20 3.49
C SER A 31 -9.27 0.98 3.35
N TRP A 32 -8.71 1.11 2.16
CA TRP A 32 -7.28 0.91 1.92
C TRP A 32 -6.77 1.72 0.74
N TRP A 33 -5.47 1.95 0.67
CA TRP A 33 -4.82 2.54 -0.50
C TRP A 33 -3.43 1.94 -0.72
N TYR A 34 -2.90 2.16 -1.91
CA TYR A 34 -1.52 1.86 -2.27
C TYR A 34 -0.99 2.92 -3.24
N ASN A 35 0.34 3.04 -3.32
CA ASN A 35 1.01 4.07 -4.10
C ASN A 35 2.13 3.49 -5.01
N TRP A 36 2.02 2.22 -5.39
CA TRP A 36 3.02 1.50 -6.20
C TRP A 36 4.42 1.39 -5.56
N SER A 37 4.53 1.64 -4.25
CA SER A 37 5.82 1.65 -3.56
C SER A 37 5.76 0.87 -2.24
N PRO A 38 6.92 0.54 -1.63
CA PRO A 38 6.96 -0.28 -0.42
C PRO A 38 6.52 0.47 0.85
N LYS A 39 6.35 1.79 0.80
CA LYS A 39 6.01 2.64 1.96
C LYS A 39 5.01 3.74 1.56
N PRO A 40 4.17 4.21 2.49
CA PRO A 40 3.33 5.37 2.21
C PRO A 40 4.20 6.61 1.97
N HIS A 41 3.63 7.66 1.38
CA HIS A 41 4.29 8.95 1.23
C HIS A 41 4.89 9.42 2.57
N ASP A 42 6.12 9.97 2.56
CA ASP A 42 6.87 10.31 3.79
C ASP A 42 6.12 11.24 4.75
N ARG A 43 5.31 12.15 4.22
CA ARG A 43 4.42 13.04 5.01
C ARG A 43 3.43 12.29 5.90
N LEU A 44 3.08 11.05 5.54
CA LEU A 44 2.18 10.19 6.31
C LEU A 44 2.94 9.17 7.17
N ALA A 45 4.27 9.05 7.04
CA ALA A 45 5.06 8.03 7.72
C ALA A 45 5.01 8.13 9.26
N SER A 46 4.74 9.32 9.80
CA SER A 46 4.58 9.57 11.25
C SER A 46 3.13 9.60 11.73
N TYR A 47 2.15 9.41 10.84
CA TYR A 47 0.73 9.46 11.19
C TYR A 47 0.19 8.05 11.43
N ASP A 48 -0.56 7.87 12.52
CA ASP A 48 -1.34 6.66 12.76
C ASP A 48 -2.67 6.70 11.99
N TYR A 49 -2.57 6.62 10.66
CA TYR A 49 -3.72 6.70 9.77
C TYR A 49 -4.74 5.56 9.99
N ALA A 50 -4.28 4.40 10.45
CA ALA A 50 -5.12 3.25 10.72
C ALA A 50 -6.07 3.57 11.89
N SER A 51 -5.54 4.07 13.00
CA SER A 51 -6.37 4.45 14.16
C SER A 51 -7.20 5.71 13.90
N MET A 52 -6.64 6.70 13.17
CA MET A 52 -7.30 8.00 12.96
C MET A 52 -8.42 7.97 11.90
N TYR A 53 -8.22 7.21 10.82
CA TYR A 53 -9.09 7.24 9.65
C TYR A 53 -9.69 5.85 9.32
N GLY A 54 -9.26 4.80 10.01
CA GLY A 54 -9.68 3.43 9.71
C GLY A 54 -9.33 3.03 8.28
N VAL A 55 -8.16 3.47 7.80
CA VAL A 55 -7.65 3.19 6.44
C VAL A 55 -6.29 2.52 6.52
N ASP A 56 -6.08 1.49 5.72
CA ASP A 56 -4.83 0.74 5.70
C ASP A 56 -4.00 1.05 4.45
N PHE A 57 -2.68 1.18 4.62
CA PHE A 57 -1.74 1.22 3.51
C PHE A 57 -1.32 -0.20 3.11
N ILE A 58 -1.38 -0.53 1.83
CA ILE A 58 -0.88 -1.80 1.28
C ILE A 58 0.43 -1.53 0.52
N PRO A 59 1.58 -2.07 0.96
CA PRO A 59 2.85 -1.89 0.28
C PRO A 59 2.89 -2.66 -1.05
N MET A 60 3.72 -2.17 -1.97
CA MET A 60 3.98 -2.82 -3.25
C MET A 60 5.47 -2.96 -3.54
N VAL A 61 5.85 -4.13 -4.04
CA VAL A 61 7.11 -4.36 -4.77
C VAL A 61 6.81 -4.23 -6.25
N TRP A 62 7.28 -3.15 -6.88
CA TRP A 62 6.86 -2.81 -8.23
C TRP A 62 7.49 -3.72 -9.31
N ASN A 63 8.77 -4.07 -9.17
CA ASN A 63 9.51 -5.01 -10.01
C ASN A 63 10.62 -5.69 -9.19
N ASP A 64 11.63 -6.26 -9.84
CA ASP A 64 12.78 -6.91 -9.20
C ASP A 64 13.77 -5.94 -8.53
N ASN A 65 13.62 -4.63 -8.70
CA ASN A 65 14.47 -3.63 -8.06
C ASN A 65 13.96 -3.27 -6.66
N VAL A 66 14.16 -4.19 -5.71
CA VAL A 66 13.72 -4.03 -4.31
C VAL A 66 14.86 -4.30 -3.32
N ASP A 67 14.90 -3.51 -2.25
CA ASP A 67 15.71 -3.81 -1.06
C ASP A 67 14.91 -4.73 -0.12
N ASP A 68 15.14 -6.03 -0.26
CA ASP A 68 14.51 -7.07 0.57
C ASP A 68 14.72 -6.85 2.07
N GLY A 69 15.90 -6.36 2.46
CA GLY A 69 16.25 -6.16 3.85
C GLY A 69 15.40 -5.06 4.48
N GLN A 70 15.33 -3.91 3.80
CA GLN A 70 14.50 -2.80 4.25
C GLN A 70 13.02 -3.12 4.23
N LEU A 71 12.53 -3.82 3.21
CA LEU A 71 11.12 -4.22 3.14
C LEU A 71 10.76 -5.17 4.29
N LYS A 72 11.59 -6.20 4.55
CA LYS A 72 11.36 -7.14 5.67
C LYS A 72 11.32 -6.42 7.01
N LEU A 73 12.29 -5.54 7.27
CA LEU A 73 12.31 -4.73 8.50
C LEU A 73 11.06 -3.87 8.65
N TYR A 74 10.62 -3.23 7.56
CA TYR A 74 9.39 -2.44 7.55
C TYR A 74 8.16 -3.30 7.87
N LEU A 75 7.99 -4.45 7.20
CA LEU A 75 6.84 -5.33 7.44
C LEU A 75 6.83 -5.93 8.86
N GLN A 76 8.00 -6.26 9.41
CA GLN A 76 8.13 -6.74 10.80
C GLN A 76 7.74 -5.67 11.83
N ALA A 77 8.09 -4.40 11.56
CA ALA A 77 7.69 -3.28 12.40
C ALA A 77 6.20 -2.91 12.28
N HIS A 78 5.53 -3.33 11.20
CA HIS A 78 4.12 -3.03 10.92
C HIS A 78 3.28 -4.32 10.80
N PRO A 79 3.11 -5.08 11.90
CA PRO A 79 2.46 -6.41 11.87
C PRO A 79 0.97 -6.38 11.49
N ALA A 80 0.35 -5.20 11.46
CA ALA A 80 -1.01 -5.00 10.96
C ALA A 80 -1.10 -5.17 9.43
N ILE A 81 0.01 -5.01 8.69
CA ILE A 81 0.05 -5.24 7.26
C ILE A 81 -0.07 -6.75 6.99
N ARG A 82 -1.15 -7.15 6.29
CA ARG A 82 -1.44 -8.56 5.96
C ARG A 82 -1.27 -8.91 4.50
N TYR A 83 -1.05 -7.91 3.65
CA TYR A 83 -0.98 -8.04 2.20
C TYR A 83 0.25 -7.30 1.66
N LEU A 84 0.83 -7.84 0.60
CA LEU A 84 1.91 -7.24 -0.16
C LEU A 84 1.55 -7.37 -1.65
N LEU A 85 1.45 -6.23 -2.35
CA LEU A 85 1.29 -6.22 -3.80
C LEU A 85 2.65 -6.46 -4.45
N VAL A 86 2.68 -7.18 -5.57
CA VAL A 86 3.94 -7.53 -6.25
C VAL A 86 3.78 -7.45 -7.76
N ILE A 87 4.85 -7.01 -8.43
CA ILE A 87 5.04 -6.99 -9.89
C ILE A 87 3.92 -6.23 -10.63
N ASN A 88 4.15 -4.93 -10.86
CA ASN A 88 3.19 -4.07 -11.55
C ASN A 88 3.22 -4.28 -13.06
N GLU A 89 2.16 -4.87 -13.61
CA GLU A 89 1.94 -4.94 -15.07
C GLU A 89 3.18 -5.45 -15.82
N PRO A 90 3.68 -6.67 -15.51
CA PRO A 90 4.95 -7.18 -16.05
C PRO A 90 5.00 -7.25 -17.57
N ASN A 91 3.84 -7.33 -18.21
CA ASN A 91 3.68 -7.44 -19.65
C ASN A 91 3.67 -6.09 -20.39
N LEU A 92 3.78 -4.95 -19.69
CA LEU A 92 3.87 -3.61 -20.31
C LEU A 92 5.30 -3.09 -20.24
N GLN A 93 5.79 -2.55 -21.37
CA GLN A 93 7.20 -2.12 -21.53
C GLN A 93 7.56 -0.87 -20.71
N ASP A 94 6.57 -0.04 -20.40
CA ASP A 94 6.68 1.17 -19.59
C ASP A 94 6.35 0.92 -18.10
N GLN A 95 6.16 -0.33 -17.71
CA GLN A 95 5.87 -0.77 -16.34
C GLN A 95 6.97 -1.71 -15.83
N ALA A 96 6.66 -2.72 -15.01
CA ALA A 96 7.69 -3.61 -14.47
C ALA A 96 8.50 -4.31 -15.56
N ASN A 97 7.91 -4.52 -16.74
CA ASN A 97 8.56 -5.06 -17.94
C ASN A 97 9.40 -6.32 -17.65
N MET A 98 8.74 -7.34 -17.11
CA MET A 98 9.35 -8.60 -16.71
C MET A 98 8.80 -9.75 -17.56
N THR A 99 9.70 -10.61 -18.09
CA THR A 99 9.27 -11.86 -18.73
C THR A 99 8.68 -12.83 -17.70
N PRO A 100 7.88 -13.83 -18.11
CA PRO A 100 7.40 -14.86 -17.21
C PRO A 100 8.52 -15.54 -16.41
N GLU A 101 9.67 -15.83 -17.02
CA GLU A 101 10.82 -16.45 -16.37
C GLU A 101 11.49 -15.53 -15.36
N ALA A 102 11.59 -14.23 -15.67
CA ALA A 102 12.15 -13.24 -14.75
C ALA A 102 11.26 -13.08 -13.49
N ALA A 103 9.94 -13.09 -13.66
CA ALA A 103 8.99 -13.02 -12.56
C ALA A 103 8.94 -14.29 -11.68
N ALA A 104 9.35 -15.45 -12.22
CA ALA A 104 9.33 -16.72 -11.53
C ALA A 104 10.66 -17.09 -10.82
N ARG A 105 11.74 -16.35 -11.10
CA ARG A 105 13.08 -16.58 -10.53
C ARG A 105 13.15 -16.14 -9.07
#